data_AF-A0A2N2DWL2-F1
#
_entry.id   AF-A0A2N2DWL2-F1
#
_cell.length_a   1.000
_cell.length_b   1.000
_cell.length_c   1.000
_cell.angle_alpha   90.00
_cell.angle_beta   90.00
_cell.angle_gamma   90.00
#
_symmetry.space_group_name_H-M   'P 1'
#
loop_
_entity.id
_entity.type
_entity.pdbx_description
1 polymer ?
#
loop_
_entity_poly.entity_id
_entity_poly.type
_entity_poly.pdbx_seq_one_letter_code
_entity_poly.pdbx_strand_id
1 'polypeptide(L)'
;MPYCPLRHLKRSGVILAGLVLFTALLASCGQDNPGLVEVQVKPQVKPQEGSTAALNTIQIKISAVGDCALGNEPSVTGHTFEYIFQAYGDNYDYFFSNVGEILSDDDLTIANLETVLTRSEKMEYKGDRGRRFWIKGDPSYAKILTAGSVEAVSLANNHSHDYLTEGYQDTRVSLDNEGIAHFGYDDIKVLDIKGLKIGLVGFCDFKHLGKYRNYSFVQKEMVKALTSLEGKADLIIANLHWGGEYQTVPNPQQVEMARLAIDHGAHLVLGHHPHILQGISEYKGRTIAYSLGNFIFGANLFPRDMDTIIYQETFTFVDGKLAGSKGEIIPCSISSDDRENDFRPRVLEGLEGERVLKKVLDRSKLIEK
;
A
#
# COMPACT_ATOMS: atom_id res chain seq x y z
N MET A 1 12.57 -34.55 -33.83
CA MET A 1 13.74 -34.04 -34.58
C MET A 1 14.22 -32.77 -33.88
N PRO A 2 15.45 -32.73 -33.33
CA PRO A 2 15.92 -31.56 -32.60
C PRO A 2 16.76 -30.66 -33.51
N TYR A 3 16.58 -29.34 -33.44
CA TYR A 3 17.53 -28.37 -33.97
C TYR A 3 17.84 -27.26 -32.95
N CYS A 4 19.15 -27.08 -32.81
CA CYS A 4 20.01 -26.22 -32.00
C CYS A 4 19.55 -24.75 -31.73
N PRO A 5 20.03 -24.11 -30.63
CA PRO A 5 19.70 -22.73 -30.24
C PRO A 5 20.72 -21.69 -30.77
N LEU A 6 20.30 -20.43 -30.90
CA LEU A 6 21.17 -19.29 -31.19
C LEU A 6 21.24 -18.30 -30.02
N ARG A 7 22.48 -17.86 -29.76
CA ARG A 7 22.95 -17.00 -28.68
C ARG A 7 22.67 -15.51 -28.94
N HIS A 8 22.48 -14.80 -27.82
CA HIS A 8 22.84 -13.43 -27.45
C HIS A 8 23.22 -12.40 -28.54
N LEU A 9 22.56 -11.24 -28.48
CA LEU A 9 23.20 -9.94 -28.70
C LEU A 9 22.80 -8.97 -27.57
N LYS A 10 23.77 -8.58 -26.74
CA LYS A 10 23.70 -7.41 -25.85
C LYS A 10 23.89 -6.14 -26.71
N ARG A 11 23.06 -5.12 -26.52
CA ARG A 11 23.37 -3.75 -26.94
C ARG A 11 23.38 -2.85 -25.70
N SER A 12 24.57 -2.40 -25.35
CA SER A 12 24.84 -1.38 -24.34
C SER A 12 24.54 0.00 -24.93
N GLY A 13 23.67 0.77 -24.29
CA GLY A 13 23.48 2.19 -24.56
C GLY A 13 24.46 3.03 -23.75
N VAL A 14 25.24 3.87 -24.43
CA VAL A 14 26.14 4.86 -23.83
C VAL A 14 25.38 6.18 -23.71
N ILE A 15 25.28 6.73 -22.48
CA ILE A 15 24.76 8.08 -22.23
C ILE A 15 25.97 9.01 -22.09
N LEU A 16 26.04 10.02 -22.95
CA LEU A 16 27.09 11.03 -23.00
C LEU A 16 26.74 12.19 -22.06
N ALA A 17 27.51 12.37 -20.99
CA ALA A 17 27.42 13.55 -20.11
C ALA A 17 28.34 14.66 -20.62
N GLY A 18 27.77 15.82 -20.98
CA GLY A 18 28.51 17.02 -21.36
C GLY A 18 28.90 17.85 -20.14
N LEU A 19 30.20 17.98 -19.88
CA LEU A 19 30.79 18.84 -18.87
C LEU A 19 31.31 20.12 -19.55
N VAL A 20 30.83 21.30 -19.16
CA VAL A 20 31.38 22.60 -19.62
C VAL A 20 32.26 23.18 -18.51
N LEU A 21 33.58 23.20 -18.74
CA LEU A 21 34.55 23.95 -17.95
C LEU A 21 34.52 25.43 -18.35
N PHE A 22 34.50 26.33 -17.36
CA PHE A 22 34.87 27.74 -17.55
C PHE A 22 36.18 28.01 -16.80
N THR A 23 37.24 28.32 -17.54
CA THR A 23 38.55 28.75 -17.03
C THR A 23 38.60 30.27 -16.85
N ALA A 24 39.21 30.69 -15.74
CA ALA A 24 39.42 32.07 -15.32
C ALA A 24 40.44 32.84 -16.19
N LEU A 25 40.29 34.16 -16.23
CA LEU A 25 41.33 35.11 -16.66
C LEU A 25 41.43 36.25 -15.64
N LEU A 26 42.56 36.29 -14.94
CA LEU A 26 43.03 37.39 -14.11
C LEU A 26 43.76 38.40 -15.01
N ALA A 27 43.47 39.69 -14.84
CA ALA A 27 44.27 40.78 -15.35
C ALA A 27 44.62 41.72 -14.19
N SER A 28 45.93 41.98 -14.06
CA SER A 28 46.57 42.87 -13.11
C SER A 28 46.74 44.26 -13.72
N CYS A 29 46.66 45.33 -12.90
CA CYS A 29 47.60 46.46 -12.88
C CYS A 29 47.13 47.57 -11.92
N GLY A 30 48.09 48.22 -11.25
CA GLY A 30 47.97 49.62 -10.83
C GLY A 30 48.13 49.89 -9.33
N GLN A 31 49.34 50.34 -8.95
CA GLN A 31 49.66 50.94 -7.65
C GLN A 31 48.98 52.32 -7.51
N ASP A 32 48.59 52.69 -6.28
CA ASP A 32 49.02 53.92 -5.61
C ASP A 32 48.42 53.98 -4.20
N ASN A 33 49.26 54.36 -3.23
CA ASN A 33 48.92 54.49 -1.81
C ASN A 33 49.24 55.92 -1.38
N PRO A 34 48.36 56.59 -0.61
CA PRO A 34 48.91 57.27 0.55
C PRO A 34 48.05 57.10 1.81
N GLY A 35 48.74 56.75 2.90
CA GLY A 35 48.43 57.19 4.26
C GLY A 35 47.30 56.45 4.99
N LEU A 36 47.66 55.44 5.78
CA LEU A 36 46.77 54.90 6.81
C LEU A 36 47.43 54.97 8.19
N VAL A 37 46.65 55.55 9.09
CA VAL A 37 46.83 55.66 10.54
C VAL A 37 46.95 54.26 11.15
N GLU A 38 47.95 54.06 12.03
CA GLU A 38 48.04 52.84 12.84
C GLU A 38 46.85 52.76 13.82
N VAL A 39 45.86 51.95 13.47
CA VAL A 39 44.86 51.46 14.40
C VAL A 39 45.32 50.09 14.88
N GLN A 40 45.58 49.94 16.18
CA GLN A 40 45.86 48.64 16.77
C GLN A 40 44.65 47.71 16.61
N VAL A 41 44.80 46.72 15.73
CA VAL A 41 43.82 45.65 15.52
C VAL A 41 43.97 44.64 16.67
N LYS A 42 42.95 44.55 17.54
CA LYS A 42 42.79 43.43 18.48
C LYS A 42 42.72 42.11 17.67
N PRO A 43 43.18 40.97 18.21
CA PRO A 43 43.15 39.71 17.48
C PRO A 43 41.71 39.41 17.04
N GLN A 44 41.49 39.29 15.73
CA GLN A 44 40.24 38.77 15.21
C GLN A 44 40.10 37.32 15.68
N VAL A 45 39.09 37.08 16.51
CA VAL A 45 38.58 35.73 16.74
C VAL A 45 38.09 35.22 15.38
N LYS A 46 38.74 34.18 14.84
CA LYS A 46 38.23 33.48 13.66
C LYS A 46 36.77 33.10 13.93
N PRO A 47 35.83 33.33 13.00
CA PRO A 47 34.54 32.70 13.09
C PRO A 47 34.80 31.19 13.19
N GLN A 48 34.39 30.57 14.30
CA GLN A 48 34.21 29.13 14.29
C GLN A 48 33.18 28.88 13.18
N GLU A 49 33.60 28.19 12.13
CA GLU A 49 32.67 27.54 11.21
C GLU A 49 31.77 26.67 12.10
N GLY A 50 30.57 27.18 12.37
CA GLY A 50 29.51 26.39 12.94
C GLY A 50 29.30 25.25 11.96
N SER A 51 29.71 24.05 12.34
CA SER A 51 29.31 22.82 11.66
C SER A 51 27.79 22.79 11.66
N THR A 52 27.17 23.30 10.60
CA THR A 52 25.78 22.99 10.31
C THR A 52 25.75 21.49 10.05
N ALA A 53 25.45 20.70 11.08
CA ALA A 53 25.20 19.28 10.90
C ALA A 53 24.17 19.16 9.77
N ALA A 54 24.53 18.44 8.70
CA ALA A 54 23.60 18.20 7.61
C ALA A 54 22.36 17.53 8.21
N LEU A 55 21.19 18.15 7.99
CA LEU A 55 19.91 17.64 8.47
C LEU A 55 19.76 16.19 7.98
N ASN A 56 19.53 15.25 8.89
CA ASN A 56 19.35 13.86 8.49
C ASN A 56 17.97 13.71 7.86
N THR A 57 17.93 13.44 6.56
CA THR A 57 16.69 13.29 5.80
C THR A 57 16.49 11.83 5.42
N ILE A 58 15.37 11.25 5.83
CA ILE A 58 14.96 9.88 5.49
C ILE A 58 13.66 9.97 4.68
N GLN A 59 13.59 9.24 3.57
CA GLN A 59 12.34 9.03 2.84
C GLN A 59 11.95 7.56 2.88
N ILE A 60 10.68 7.33 3.19
CA ILE A 60 10.03 6.02 3.08
C ILE A 60 8.91 6.11 2.06
N LYS A 61 8.91 5.23 1.06
CA LYS A 61 7.84 5.10 0.07
C LYS A 61 6.99 3.90 0.43
N ILE A 62 5.69 4.11 0.59
CA ILE A 62 4.74 3.06 0.97
C ILE A 62 3.73 2.89 -0.14
N SER A 63 3.60 1.67 -0.66
CA SER A 63 2.53 1.31 -1.59
C SER A 63 1.35 0.69 -0.82
N ALA A 64 0.16 0.99 -1.29
CA ALA A 64 -1.08 0.36 -0.85
C ALA A 64 -1.84 -0.16 -2.06
N VAL A 65 -2.25 -1.43 -1.98
CA VAL A 65 -3.08 -2.09 -2.98
C VAL A 65 -4.40 -2.53 -2.36
N GLY A 66 -5.40 -2.75 -3.21
CA GLY A 66 -6.75 -3.10 -2.81
C GLY A 66 -6.94 -4.54 -2.30
N ASP A 67 -8.20 -4.98 -2.36
CA ASP A 67 -8.63 -6.29 -1.85
C ASP A 67 -7.95 -7.42 -2.63
N CYS A 68 -7.17 -8.22 -1.92
CA CYS A 68 -6.51 -9.42 -2.42
C CYS A 68 -7.25 -10.65 -1.91
N ALA A 69 -7.92 -11.35 -2.81
CA ALA A 69 -8.55 -12.64 -2.57
C ALA A 69 -7.77 -13.77 -3.27
N LEU A 70 -6.78 -14.34 -2.58
CA LEU A 70 -5.89 -15.39 -3.10
C LEU A 70 -6.55 -16.77 -3.00
N GLY A 71 -7.45 -17.05 -3.94
CA GLY A 71 -8.28 -18.25 -3.90
C GLY A 71 -9.65 -17.97 -4.51
N ASN A 72 -10.61 -18.85 -4.30
CA ASN A 72 -11.94 -18.68 -4.89
C ASN A 72 -13.06 -19.12 -3.94
N GLU A 73 -14.29 -18.83 -4.36
CA GLU A 73 -15.46 -19.42 -3.71
C GLU A 73 -15.54 -20.92 -4.06
N PRO A 74 -15.63 -21.84 -3.08
CA PRO A 74 -15.50 -23.28 -3.31
C PRO A 74 -16.53 -23.90 -4.28
N SER A 75 -17.71 -23.29 -4.43
CA SER A 75 -18.73 -23.77 -5.37
C SER A 75 -18.45 -23.34 -6.81
N VAL A 76 -17.54 -22.38 -7.03
CA VAL A 76 -17.11 -21.96 -8.36
C VAL A 76 -16.19 -23.03 -8.95
N THR A 77 -16.46 -23.40 -10.21
CA THR A 77 -15.68 -24.38 -10.97
C THR A 77 -15.32 -23.80 -12.34
N GLY A 78 -14.35 -24.41 -13.02
CA GLY A 78 -13.87 -23.94 -14.33
C GLY A 78 -12.66 -23.02 -14.18
N HIS A 79 -12.75 -21.79 -14.67
CA HIS A 79 -11.65 -20.83 -14.72
C HIS A 79 -11.33 -20.21 -13.34
N THR A 80 -11.13 -21.02 -12.30
CA THR A 80 -10.87 -20.54 -10.93
C THR A 80 -9.46 -19.98 -10.75
N PHE A 81 -9.20 -19.37 -9.59
CA PHE A 81 -7.85 -18.94 -9.20
C PHE A 81 -6.84 -20.10 -9.25
N GLU A 82 -7.20 -21.26 -8.68
CA GLU A 82 -6.41 -22.50 -8.74
C GLU A 82 -6.17 -22.96 -10.18
N TYR A 83 -7.19 -22.92 -11.03
CA TYR A 83 -7.03 -23.29 -12.44
C TYR A 83 -6.01 -22.39 -13.15
N ILE A 84 -6.07 -21.07 -12.93
CA ILE A 84 -5.08 -20.13 -13.47
C ILE A 84 -3.70 -20.43 -12.92
N PHE A 85 -3.56 -20.62 -11.61
CA PHE A 85 -2.29 -20.95 -10.98
C PHE A 85 -1.62 -22.18 -11.61
N GLN A 86 -2.37 -23.27 -11.77
CA GLN A 86 -1.91 -24.50 -12.39
C GLN A 86 -1.61 -24.33 -13.89
N ALA A 87 -2.44 -23.58 -14.61
CA ALA A 87 -2.25 -23.32 -16.04
C ALA A 87 -0.94 -22.57 -16.33
N TYR A 88 -0.45 -21.78 -15.37
CA TYR A 88 0.84 -21.10 -15.43
C TYR A 88 1.96 -21.83 -14.70
N GLY A 89 1.78 -23.14 -14.41
CA GLY A 89 2.83 -24.02 -13.91
C GLY A 89 3.14 -23.82 -12.42
N ASP A 90 2.11 -23.58 -11.61
CA ASP A 90 2.22 -23.34 -10.16
C ASP A 90 3.18 -22.18 -9.84
N ASN A 91 3.19 -21.16 -10.71
CA ASN A 91 4.10 -20.03 -10.64
C ASN A 91 3.55 -18.90 -9.75
N TYR A 92 4.10 -18.77 -8.54
CA TYR A 92 3.69 -17.72 -7.59
C TYR A 92 3.96 -16.30 -8.09
N ASP A 93 4.99 -16.09 -8.93
CA ASP A 93 5.33 -14.77 -9.49
C ASP A 93 4.27 -14.24 -10.46
N TYR A 94 3.44 -15.12 -11.01
CA TYR A 94 2.48 -14.78 -12.07
C TYR A 94 1.56 -13.62 -11.68
N PHE A 95 0.95 -13.65 -10.49
CA PHE A 95 -0.15 -12.75 -10.16
C PHE A 95 0.27 -11.29 -9.99
N PHE A 96 1.51 -11.02 -9.57
CA PHE A 96 2.04 -9.66 -9.45
C PHE A 96 2.99 -9.27 -10.59
N SER A 97 3.25 -10.15 -11.57
CA SER A 97 4.37 -9.98 -12.51
C SER A 97 4.35 -8.68 -13.33
N ASN A 98 3.18 -8.10 -13.55
CA ASN A 98 3.00 -6.87 -14.33
C ASN A 98 3.15 -5.58 -13.51
N VAL A 99 3.21 -5.68 -12.17
CA VAL A 99 3.35 -4.55 -11.24
C VAL A 99 4.52 -4.74 -10.26
N GLY A 100 5.18 -5.90 -10.28
CA GLY A 100 6.25 -6.25 -9.34
C GLY A 100 7.39 -5.25 -9.31
N GLU A 101 7.80 -4.67 -10.44
CA GLU A 101 8.85 -3.64 -10.47
C GLU A 101 8.46 -2.39 -9.65
N ILE A 102 7.18 -1.99 -9.70
CA ILE A 102 6.66 -0.81 -8.98
C ILE A 102 6.67 -1.04 -7.47
N LEU A 103 6.23 -2.23 -7.05
CA LEU A 103 6.16 -2.61 -5.63
C LEU A 103 7.56 -2.88 -5.07
N SER A 104 8.46 -3.49 -5.85
CA SER A 104 9.84 -3.73 -5.41
C SER A 104 10.71 -2.47 -5.25
N ASP A 105 10.28 -1.34 -5.83
CA ASP A 105 10.97 -0.05 -5.72
C ASP A 105 10.51 0.75 -4.48
N ASP A 106 9.55 0.25 -3.71
CA ASP A 106 9.13 0.87 -2.45
C ASP A 106 9.84 0.31 -1.22
N ASP A 107 9.47 0.79 -0.04
CA ASP A 107 9.99 0.33 1.25
C ASP A 107 9.01 -0.58 2.01
N LEU A 108 7.74 -0.60 1.58
CA LEU A 108 6.63 -1.31 2.22
C LEU A 108 5.41 -1.30 1.28
N THR A 109 4.94 -2.47 0.88
CA THR A 109 3.61 -2.66 0.30
C THR A 109 2.63 -3.24 1.31
N ILE A 110 1.44 -2.64 1.36
CA ILE A 110 0.33 -3.05 2.23
C ILE A 110 -0.88 -3.47 1.39
N ALA A 111 -1.42 -4.66 1.66
CA ALA A 111 -2.67 -5.15 1.05
C ALA A 111 -3.76 -5.47 2.10
N ASN A 112 -5.01 -5.62 1.66
CA ASN A 112 -6.05 -6.29 2.44
C ASN A 112 -6.15 -7.74 1.97
N LEU A 113 -5.83 -8.73 2.81
CA LEU A 113 -5.95 -10.15 2.46
C LEU A 113 -7.34 -10.65 2.85
N GLU A 114 -8.23 -10.66 1.88
CA GLU A 114 -9.66 -11.00 2.03
C GLU A 114 -9.92 -12.45 1.62
N THR A 115 -9.12 -13.36 2.16
CA THR A 115 -9.23 -14.81 1.91
C THR A 115 -8.67 -15.57 3.08
N VAL A 116 -9.26 -16.74 3.34
CA VAL A 116 -8.71 -17.69 4.30
C VAL A 116 -7.79 -18.67 3.58
N LEU A 117 -6.53 -18.73 4.01
CA LEU A 117 -5.55 -19.68 3.53
C LEU A 117 -5.54 -20.90 4.44
N THR A 118 -6.26 -21.95 4.07
CA THR A 118 -6.50 -23.11 4.94
C THR A 118 -6.79 -24.39 4.16
N ARG A 119 -6.53 -25.53 4.78
CA ARG A 119 -6.98 -26.85 4.31
C ARG A 119 -8.21 -27.36 5.06
N SER A 120 -8.73 -26.60 6.02
CA SER A 120 -9.94 -26.96 6.73
C SER A 120 -11.15 -26.97 5.80
N GLU A 121 -12.04 -27.93 5.99
CA GLU A 121 -13.33 -28.01 5.30
C GLU A 121 -14.48 -27.48 6.18
N LYS A 122 -14.18 -27.00 7.39
CA LYS A 122 -15.19 -26.47 8.31
C LYS A 122 -15.48 -25.01 8.01
N MET A 123 -16.60 -24.78 7.33
CA MET A 123 -17.06 -23.45 6.98
C MET A 123 -17.93 -22.82 8.09
N GLU A 124 -17.84 -21.51 8.24
CA GLU A 124 -18.79 -20.73 9.02
C GLU A 124 -20.20 -20.89 8.42
N TYR A 125 -21.19 -21.15 9.27
CA TYR A 125 -22.58 -21.16 8.83
C TYR A 125 -23.10 -19.73 8.65
N LYS A 126 -23.25 -19.29 7.39
CA LYS A 126 -23.74 -17.94 7.05
C LYS A 126 -25.27 -17.82 6.92
N GLY A 127 -26.04 -18.81 7.39
CA GLY A 127 -27.53 -18.77 7.46
C GLY A 127 -28.24 -19.07 6.13
N ASP A 128 -29.45 -19.63 6.13
CA ASP A 128 -30.07 -20.24 4.93
C ASP A 128 -30.51 -19.33 3.77
N ARG A 129 -30.38 -18.00 3.85
CA ARG A 129 -30.94 -17.06 2.87
C ARG A 129 -29.89 -16.11 2.29
N GLY A 130 -29.96 -15.85 0.99
CA GLY A 130 -29.05 -14.94 0.25
C GLY A 130 -27.84 -15.65 -0.38
N ARG A 131 -27.11 -14.93 -1.24
CA ARG A 131 -25.80 -15.38 -1.72
C ARG A 131 -24.81 -15.32 -0.57
N ARG A 132 -24.08 -16.40 -0.36
CA ARG A 132 -23.06 -16.55 0.68
C ARG A 132 -21.75 -16.85 -0.03
N PHE A 133 -20.72 -16.11 0.33
CA PHE A 133 -19.39 -16.28 -0.23
C PHE A 133 -18.47 -16.72 0.90
N TRP A 134 -17.80 -17.84 0.68
CA TRP A 134 -16.62 -18.24 1.44
C TRP A 134 -15.44 -18.11 0.50
N ILE A 135 -14.33 -17.53 0.93
CA ILE A 135 -13.17 -17.38 0.07
C ILE A 135 -12.04 -18.20 0.67
N LYS A 136 -11.61 -19.23 -0.07
CA LYS A 136 -10.58 -20.19 0.35
C LYS A 136 -9.44 -20.24 -0.65
N GLY A 137 -8.22 -20.21 -0.13
CA GLY A 137 -6.98 -20.49 -0.86
C GLY A 137 -6.17 -21.59 -0.19
N ASP A 138 -5.24 -22.21 -0.93
CA ASP A 138 -4.25 -23.11 -0.33
C ASP A 138 -3.27 -22.28 0.53
N PRO A 139 -2.84 -22.78 1.71
CA PRO A 139 -1.81 -22.14 2.54
C PRO A 139 -0.57 -21.65 1.79
N SER A 140 -0.14 -22.37 0.74
CA SER A 140 1.04 -21.99 -0.05
C SER A 140 0.85 -20.71 -0.86
N TYR A 141 -0.38 -20.22 -1.04
CA TYR A 141 -0.65 -18.97 -1.74
C TYR A 141 -0.15 -17.73 -1.00
N ALA A 142 0.23 -17.85 0.28
CA ALA A 142 0.98 -16.81 0.97
C ALA A 142 2.27 -16.42 0.20
N LYS A 143 2.90 -17.36 -0.52
CA LYS A 143 4.09 -17.10 -1.36
C LYS A 143 3.85 -16.10 -2.48
N ILE A 144 2.61 -15.96 -2.95
CA ILE A 144 2.24 -15.00 -3.99
C ILE A 144 2.50 -13.57 -3.50
N LEU A 145 2.27 -13.31 -2.21
CA LEU A 145 2.51 -11.99 -1.61
C LEU A 145 4.01 -11.67 -1.57
N THR A 146 4.85 -12.61 -1.13
CA THR A 146 6.32 -12.43 -1.14
C THR A 146 6.86 -12.27 -2.57
N ALA A 147 6.37 -13.07 -3.51
CA ALA A 147 6.72 -12.95 -4.93
C ALA A 147 6.32 -11.57 -5.52
N GLY A 148 5.26 -10.97 -4.97
CA GLY A 148 4.77 -9.65 -5.36
C GLY A 148 5.40 -8.46 -4.65
N SER A 149 6.39 -8.66 -3.78
CA SER A 149 6.90 -7.60 -2.88
C SER A 149 5.79 -7.00 -2.02
N VAL A 150 5.01 -7.84 -1.34
CA VAL A 150 4.01 -7.45 -0.33
C VAL A 150 4.50 -7.86 1.06
N GLU A 151 4.87 -6.89 1.88
CA GLU A 151 5.44 -7.15 3.20
C GLU A 151 4.41 -7.15 4.32
N ALA A 152 3.24 -6.53 4.12
CA ALA A 152 2.21 -6.47 5.16
C ALA A 152 0.77 -6.64 4.63
N VAL A 153 -0.06 -7.34 5.41
CA VAL A 153 -1.48 -7.52 5.10
C VAL A 153 -2.39 -7.28 6.29
N SER A 154 -3.50 -6.57 6.05
CA SER A 154 -4.61 -6.51 6.99
C SER A 154 -5.46 -7.78 6.87
N LEU A 155 -5.77 -8.40 8.01
CA LEU A 155 -6.77 -9.47 8.16
C LEU A 155 -8.06 -8.96 8.80
N ALA A 156 -8.18 -7.66 9.07
CA ALA A 156 -9.43 -7.10 9.57
C ALA A 156 -10.43 -6.93 8.43
N ASN A 157 -11.12 -8.00 8.04
CA ASN A 157 -12.18 -7.98 7.03
C ASN A 157 -13.31 -8.96 7.37
N ASN A 158 -14.34 -9.01 6.54
CA ASN A 158 -15.52 -9.87 6.71
C ASN A 158 -15.28 -11.35 6.32
N HIS A 159 -14.21 -11.66 5.61
CA HIS A 159 -13.90 -13.02 5.12
C HIS A 159 -12.87 -13.79 5.95
N SER A 160 -12.15 -13.12 6.86
CA SER A 160 -11.08 -13.73 7.66
C SER A 160 -11.50 -14.89 8.57
N HIS A 161 -12.81 -15.12 8.75
CA HIS A 161 -13.36 -16.21 9.56
C HIS A 161 -14.30 -17.13 8.76
N ASP A 162 -14.21 -17.12 7.43
CA ASP A 162 -15.01 -18.01 6.58
C ASP A 162 -14.84 -19.50 6.93
N TYR A 163 -13.66 -19.87 7.44
CA TYR A 163 -13.35 -21.22 7.95
C TYR A 163 -13.09 -21.21 9.45
N LEU A 164 -13.85 -20.38 10.17
CA LEU A 164 -13.83 -20.26 11.62
C LEU A 164 -12.44 -19.88 12.16
N THR A 165 -12.22 -20.05 13.46
CA THR A 165 -10.93 -19.76 14.11
C THR A 165 -9.80 -20.63 13.57
N GLU A 166 -10.08 -21.87 13.15
CA GLU A 166 -9.07 -22.76 12.57
C GLU A 166 -8.48 -22.14 11.30
N GLY A 167 -9.32 -21.74 10.34
CA GLY A 167 -8.85 -21.10 9.11
C GLY A 167 -8.16 -19.75 9.33
N TYR A 168 -8.63 -18.94 10.28
CA TYR A 168 -7.97 -17.69 10.65
C TYR A 168 -6.54 -17.94 11.16
N GLN A 169 -6.34 -18.95 12.01
CA GLN A 169 -5.01 -19.30 12.52
C GLN A 169 -4.12 -19.93 11.45
N ASP A 170 -4.65 -20.79 10.58
CA ASP A 170 -3.93 -21.34 9.44
C ASP A 170 -3.40 -20.22 8.52
N THR A 171 -4.22 -19.19 8.31
CA THR A 171 -3.84 -18.02 7.51
C THR A 171 -2.68 -17.27 8.16
N ARG A 172 -2.76 -16.99 9.47
CA ARG A 172 -1.66 -16.35 10.21
C ARG A 172 -0.36 -17.14 10.14
N VAL A 173 -0.43 -18.45 10.38
CA VAL A 173 0.74 -19.35 10.28
C VAL A 173 1.34 -19.33 8.88
N SER A 174 0.50 -19.32 7.84
CA SER A 174 0.96 -19.25 6.45
C SER A 174 1.70 -17.94 6.16
N LEU A 175 1.19 -16.82 6.68
CA LEU A 175 1.82 -15.50 6.55
C LEU A 175 3.13 -15.41 7.35
N ASP A 176 3.15 -15.92 8.59
CA ASP A 176 4.36 -15.97 9.43
C ASP A 176 5.48 -16.80 8.76
N ASN A 177 5.13 -17.93 8.12
CA ASN A 177 6.10 -18.77 7.41
C ASN A 177 6.74 -18.08 6.21
N GLU A 178 6.04 -17.15 5.57
CA GLU A 178 6.53 -16.37 4.44
C GLU A 178 7.10 -15.00 4.86
N GLY A 179 7.15 -14.72 6.17
CA GLY A 179 7.71 -13.48 6.72
C GLY A 179 6.82 -12.25 6.54
N ILE A 180 5.52 -12.44 6.25
CA ILE A 180 4.59 -11.36 5.96
C ILE A 180 3.99 -10.84 7.26
N ALA A 181 4.10 -9.52 7.47
CA ALA A 181 3.52 -8.85 8.62
C ALA A 181 1.99 -8.81 8.53
N HIS A 182 1.30 -9.65 9.29
CA HIS A 182 -0.16 -9.61 9.38
C HIS A 182 -0.64 -8.78 10.59
N PHE A 183 -1.74 -8.04 10.42
CA PHE A 183 -2.32 -7.17 11.45
C PHE A 183 -3.84 -7.03 11.30
N GLY A 184 -4.48 -6.40 12.28
CA GLY A 184 -5.92 -6.11 12.26
C GLY A 184 -6.68 -6.72 13.43
N TYR A 185 -7.91 -6.22 13.65
CA TYR A 185 -8.70 -6.46 14.85
C TYR A 185 -7.96 -5.99 16.10
N ASP A 186 -7.46 -6.91 16.91
CA ASP A 186 -6.71 -6.63 18.14
C ASP A 186 -5.18 -6.74 17.92
N ASP A 187 -4.74 -7.26 16.76
CA ASP A 187 -3.32 -7.38 16.41
C ASP A 187 -2.81 -6.07 15.81
N ILE A 188 -1.88 -5.43 16.52
CA ILE A 188 -1.15 -4.23 16.07
C ILE A 188 0.26 -4.66 15.67
N LYS A 189 0.76 -4.18 14.54
CA LYS A 189 2.15 -4.42 14.11
C LYS A 189 2.95 -3.13 14.14
N VAL A 190 4.21 -3.21 14.54
CA VAL A 190 5.18 -2.11 14.39
C VAL A 190 6.38 -2.66 13.64
N LEU A 191 6.64 -2.13 12.46
CA LEU A 191 7.78 -2.49 11.61
C LEU A 191 8.91 -1.48 11.82
N ASP A 192 10.15 -1.93 11.65
CA ASP A 192 11.32 -1.06 11.59
C ASP A 192 11.77 -0.95 10.13
N ILE A 193 11.64 0.23 9.55
CA ILE A 193 11.95 0.49 8.15
C ILE A 193 12.87 1.70 8.10
N LYS A 194 14.12 1.49 7.64
CA LYS A 194 15.17 2.51 7.62
C LYS A 194 15.38 3.20 8.99
N GLY A 195 15.15 2.48 10.10
CA GLY A 195 15.27 3.00 11.46
C GLY A 195 14.04 3.76 11.97
N LEU A 196 12.96 3.83 11.20
CA LEU A 196 11.68 4.42 11.59
C LEU A 196 10.69 3.33 12.00
N LYS A 197 9.90 3.59 13.04
CA LYS A 197 8.86 2.70 13.54
C LYS A 197 7.54 2.96 12.82
N ILE A 198 7.08 2.02 12.01
CA ILE A 198 5.83 2.12 11.25
C ILE A 198 4.76 1.25 11.90
N GLY A 199 3.78 1.88 12.54
CA GLY A 199 2.64 1.23 13.17
C GLY A 199 1.52 0.92 12.17
N LEU A 200 1.04 -0.31 12.17
CA LEU A 200 -0.05 -0.79 11.31
C LEU A 200 -1.21 -1.25 12.19
N VAL A 201 -2.40 -0.71 11.92
CA VAL A 201 -3.66 -1.07 12.60
C VAL A 201 -4.75 -1.34 11.57
N GLY A 202 -5.63 -2.30 11.87
CA GLY A 202 -6.68 -2.72 10.95
C GLY A 202 -8.03 -2.91 11.64
N PHE A 203 -9.12 -2.39 11.08
CA PHE A 203 -10.46 -2.57 11.64
C PHE A 203 -11.50 -2.94 10.58
N CYS A 204 -12.54 -3.61 11.05
CA CYS A 204 -13.64 -4.11 10.25
C CYS A 204 -14.95 -3.77 10.97
N ASP A 205 -15.89 -3.15 10.27
CA ASP A 205 -17.22 -2.77 10.77
C ASP A 205 -18.26 -3.91 10.67
N PHE A 206 -17.86 -5.06 10.12
CA PHE A 206 -18.68 -6.26 10.00
C PHE A 206 -18.57 -7.19 11.22
N LYS A 207 -19.25 -8.34 11.12
CA LYS A 207 -19.15 -9.40 12.14
C LYS A 207 -17.73 -9.88 12.32
N HIS A 208 -17.38 -10.19 13.57
CA HIS A 208 -16.14 -10.88 13.93
C HIS A 208 -16.47 -11.97 14.96
N LEU A 209 -16.03 -13.21 14.72
CA LEU A 209 -16.31 -14.38 15.58
C LEU A 209 -17.81 -14.54 15.91
N GLY A 210 -18.68 -14.40 14.90
CA GLY A 210 -20.14 -14.49 15.06
C GLY A 210 -20.78 -13.33 15.84
N LYS A 211 -20.01 -12.33 16.27
CA LYS A 211 -20.50 -11.13 16.97
C LYS A 211 -20.57 -9.96 16.00
N TYR A 212 -21.75 -9.35 15.88
CA TYR A 212 -21.87 -8.06 15.21
C TYR A 212 -21.05 -7.02 15.96
N ARG A 213 -20.06 -6.42 15.30
CA ARG A 213 -19.38 -5.25 15.82
C ARG A 213 -20.26 -4.06 15.48
N ASN A 214 -20.87 -3.44 16.49
CA ASN A 214 -21.55 -2.18 16.22
C ASN A 214 -20.50 -1.07 16.04
N TYR A 215 -20.90 -0.04 15.30
CA TYR A 215 -20.05 1.09 14.95
C TYR A 215 -19.28 1.68 16.15
N SER A 216 -19.98 1.93 17.26
CA SER A 216 -19.37 2.51 18.47
C SER A 216 -18.35 1.60 19.15
N PHE A 217 -18.47 0.28 19.02
CA PHE A 217 -17.45 -0.65 19.51
C PHE A 217 -16.16 -0.55 18.69
N VAL A 218 -16.28 -0.52 17.35
CA VAL A 218 -15.13 -0.39 16.47
C VAL A 218 -14.43 0.96 16.67
N GLN A 219 -15.18 2.05 16.85
CA GLN A 219 -14.62 3.36 17.20
C GLN A 219 -13.74 3.28 18.46
N LYS A 220 -14.22 2.63 19.53
CA LYS A 220 -13.48 2.52 20.79
C LYS A 220 -12.20 1.70 20.65
N GLU A 221 -12.25 0.55 19.98
CA GLU A 221 -11.05 -0.27 19.76
C GLU A 221 -10.04 0.46 18.86
N MET A 222 -10.51 1.19 17.85
CA MET A 222 -9.65 1.98 16.99
C MET A 222 -8.92 3.09 17.76
N VAL A 223 -9.65 3.89 18.54
CA VAL A 223 -9.06 4.94 19.38
C VAL A 223 -8.03 4.35 20.34
N LYS A 224 -8.37 3.24 21.01
CA LYS A 224 -7.48 2.55 21.94
C LYS A 224 -6.19 2.07 21.25
N ALA A 225 -6.31 1.44 20.09
CA ALA A 225 -5.17 0.94 19.33
C ALA A 225 -4.24 2.07 18.86
N LEU A 226 -4.81 3.12 18.28
CA LEU A 226 -4.07 4.29 17.81
C LEU A 226 -3.34 5.00 18.96
N THR A 227 -4.03 5.24 20.08
CA THR A 227 -3.43 5.83 21.29
C THR A 227 -2.31 4.94 21.85
N SER A 228 -2.41 3.62 21.73
CA SER A 228 -1.38 2.71 22.22
C SER A 228 -0.05 2.79 21.47
N LEU A 229 -0.05 3.39 20.27
CA LEU A 229 1.12 3.62 19.42
C LEU A 229 1.78 4.99 19.65
N GLU A 230 1.18 5.86 20.45
CA GLU A 230 1.77 7.15 20.81
C GLU A 230 3.14 6.95 21.47
N GLY A 231 4.18 7.58 20.92
CA GLY A 231 5.57 7.44 21.36
C GLY A 231 6.23 6.09 21.01
N LYS A 232 5.54 5.20 20.29
CA LYS A 232 6.08 3.89 19.83
C LYS A 232 6.21 3.78 18.32
N ALA A 233 5.49 4.61 17.57
CA ALA A 233 5.53 4.67 16.12
C ALA A 233 5.78 6.11 15.64
N ASP A 234 6.62 6.25 14.63
CA ASP A 234 6.92 7.50 13.93
C ASP A 234 5.90 7.79 12.81
N LEU A 235 5.31 6.73 12.26
CA LEU A 235 4.23 6.76 11.29
C LEU A 235 3.17 5.71 11.67
N ILE A 236 1.89 6.02 11.50
CA ILE A 236 0.78 5.09 11.77
C ILE A 236 -0.13 5.01 10.55
N ILE A 237 -0.40 3.81 10.08
CA ILE A 237 -1.28 3.53 8.93
C ILE A 237 -2.48 2.73 9.42
N ALA A 238 -3.68 3.22 9.10
CA ALA A 238 -4.93 2.59 9.49
C ALA A 238 -5.64 1.99 8.27
N ASN A 239 -5.79 0.66 8.27
CA ASN A 239 -6.56 -0.08 7.26
C ASN A 239 -8.00 -0.30 7.76
N LEU A 240 -8.99 0.09 6.98
CA LEU A 240 -10.39 0.04 7.39
C LEU A 240 -11.24 -0.68 6.32
N HIS A 241 -11.82 -1.80 6.71
CA HIS A 241 -12.68 -2.62 5.85
C HIS A 241 -14.14 -2.34 6.20
N TRP A 242 -14.83 -1.60 5.33
CA TRP A 242 -16.03 -0.85 5.72
C TRP A 242 -17.02 -0.52 4.61
N GLY A 243 -18.17 0.02 4.99
CA GLY A 243 -19.11 0.63 4.05
C GLY A 243 -19.94 -0.41 3.30
N GLY A 244 -20.41 -0.05 2.11
CA GLY A 244 -21.28 -0.92 1.30
C GLY A 244 -20.64 -1.31 -0.03
N GLU A 245 -20.81 -2.58 -0.41
CA GLU A 245 -20.39 -3.07 -1.71
C GLU A 245 -20.92 -2.19 -2.87
N TYR A 246 -20.05 -1.91 -3.83
CA TYR A 246 -20.33 -1.16 -5.06
C TYR A 246 -20.84 0.27 -4.85
N GLN A 247 -20.72 0.85 -3.66
CA GLN A 247 -21.02 2.25 -3.41
C GLN A 247 -19.85 3.13 -3.89
N THR A 248 -20.14 4.07 -4.78
CA THR A 248 -19.09 4.94 -5.38
C THR A 248 -18.71 6.12 -4.49
N VAL A 249 -19.53 6.45 -3.50
CA VAL A 249 -19.34 7.55 -2.55
C VAL A 249 -19.25 6.95 -1.15
N PRO A 250 -18.24 7.32 -0.34
CA PRO A 250 -18.17 6.86 1.04
C PRO A 250 -19.38 7.38 1.82
N ASN A 251 -19.95 6.53 2.67
CA ASN A 251 -21.05 6.95 3.53
C ASN A 251 -20.54 7.81 4.71
N PRO A 252 -21.44 8.50 5.45
CA PRO A 252 -21.03 9.34 6.59
C PRO A 252 -20.23 8.60 7.67
N GLN A 253 -20.52 7.31 7.92
CA GLN A 253 -19.76 6.52 8.88
C GLN A 253 -18.30 6.29 8.45
N GLN A 254 -18.05 6.04 7.16
CA GLN A 254 -16.69 5.92 6.63
C GLN A 254 -15.92 7.24 6.81
N VAL A 255 -16.55 8.37 6.50
CA VAL A 255 -15.94 9.71 6.65
C VAL A 255 -15.62 10.01 8.12
N GLU A 256 -16.55 9.74 9.04
CA GLU A 256 -16.35 9.95 10.47
C GLU A 256 -15.23 9.04 11.01
N MET A 257 -15.22 7.75 10.68
CA MET A 257 -14.16 6.82 11.10
C MET A 257 -12.78 7.20 10.58
N ALA A 258 -12.68 7.63 9.32
CA ALA A 258 -11.42 8.06 8.73
C ALA A 258 -10.85 9.28 9.46
N ARG A 259 -11.70 10.28 9.74
CA ARG A 259 -11.31 11.49 10.49
C ARG A 259 -10.94 11.14 11.92
N LEU A 260 -11.72 10.28 12.58
CA LEU A 260 -11.44 9.80 13.93
C LEU A 260 -10.06 9.11 14.01
N ALA A 261 -9.69 8.33 13.00
CA ALA A 261 -8.37 7.70 12.94
C ALA A 261 -7.25 8.74 12.88
N ILE A 262 -7.37 9.75 12.01
CA ILE A 262 -6.38 10.84 11.90
C ILE A 262 -6.33 11.68 13.19
N ASP A 263 -7.49 11.95 13.80
CA ASP A 263 -7.58 12.68 15.07
C ASP A 263 -6.84 11.99 16.22
N HIS A 264 -6.65 10.67 16.14
CA HIS A 264 -5.95 9.87 17.13
C HIS A 264 -4.57 9.39 16.67
N GLY A 265 -4.01 9.99 15.62
CA GLY A 265 -2.60 9.83 15.25
C GLY A 265 -2.33 9.01 13.98
N ALA A 266 -3.36 8.54 13.27
CA ALA A 266 -3.14 7.96 11.94
C ALA A 266 -2.59 9.02 10.97
N HIS A 267 -1.59 8.62 10.18
CA HIS A 267 -0.93 9.44 9.18
C HIS A 267 -1.45 9.14 7.76
N LEU A 268 -2.01 7.95 7.57
CA LEU A 268 -2.63 7.50 6.32
C LEU A 268 -3.79 6.56 6.67
N VAL A 269 -4.92 6.73 5.98
CA VAL A 269 -6.09 5.84 6.10
C VAL A 269 -6.34 5.15 4.76
N LEU A 270 -6.39 3.82 4.79
CA LEU A 270 -6.57 2.94 3.62
C LEU A 270 -7.87 2.15 3.76
N GLY A 271 -8.84 2.45 2.92
CA GLY A 271 -10.16 1.81 2.91
C GLY A 271 -10.25 0.65 1.92
N HIS A 272 -11.07 -0.33 2.28
CA HIS A 272 -11.29 -1.62 1.62
C HIS A 272 -12.76 -2.03 1.75
N HIS A 273 -13.21 -3.09 1.05
CA HIS A 273 -14.58 -3.66 1.02
C HIS A 273 -15.53 -3.23 -0.11
N PRO A 274 -15.64 -1.95 -0.53
CA PRO A 274 -16.60 -1.60 -1.58
C PRO A 274 -16.38 -2.34 -2.91
N HIS A 275 -15.25 -3.04 -3.09
CA HIS A 275 -14.82 -3.79 -4.28
C HIS A 275 -14.76 -2.95 -5.57
N ILE A 276 -14.86 -1.63 -5.43
CA ILE A 276 -14.71 -0.62 -6.47
C ILE A 276 -13.96 0.56 -5.89
N LEU A 277 -13.33 1.37 -6.74
CA LEU A 277 -12.66 2.60 -6.29
C LEU A 277 -13.66 3.55 -5.59
N GLN A 278 -13.29 4.13 -4.47
CA GLN A 278 -13.95 5.33 -3.96
C GLN A 278 -12.98 6.50 -4.10
N GLY A 279 -13.46 7.72 -3.82
CA GLY A 279 -12.60 8.89 -3.87
C GLY A 279 -11.50 8.86 -2.81
N ILE A 280 -10.52 9.74 -3.00
CA ILE A 280 -9.46 10.07 -2.04
C ILE A 280 -9.70 11.50 -1.55
N SER A 281 -9.57 11.75 -0.25
CA SER A 281 -9.63 13.09 0.34
C SER A 281 -8.44 13.37 1.25
N GLU A 282 -8.25 14.63 1.62
CA GLU A 282 -7.31 15.04 2.66
C GLU A 282 -8.08 15.54 3.90
N TYR A 283 -7.59 15.18 5.09
CA TYR A 283 -8.04 15.73 6.35
C TYR A 283 -6.83 16.03 7.24
N LYS A 284 -6.70 17.29 7.69
CA LYS A 284 -5.54 17.78 8.48
C LYS A 284 -4.18 17.48 7.82
N GLY A 285 -4.07 17.60 6.50
CA GLY A 285 -2.84 17.32 5.76
C GLY A 285 -2.49 15.83 5.66
N ARG A 286 -3.44 14.92 5.95
CA ARG A 286 -3.28 13.46 5.85
C ARG A 286 -4.24 12.89 4.83
N THR A 287 -3.76 11.90 4.07
CA THR A 287 -4.55 11.25 3.02
C THR A 287 -5.51 10.21 3.59
N ILE A 288 -6.72 10.18 3.03
CA ILE A 288 -7.72 9.14 3.22
C ILE A 288 -8.08 8.58 1.84
N ALA A 289 -7.73 7.34 1.56
CA ALA A 289 -8.25 6.61 0.41
C ALA A 289 -9.42 5.73 0.86
N TYR A 290 -10.66 6.03 0.45
CA TYR A 290 -11.84 5.36 1.03
C TYR A 290 -12.08 3.94 0.53
N SER A 291 -11.62 3.63 -0.68
CA SER A 291 -11.59 2.28 -1.24
C SER A 291 -10.61 2.24 -2.41
N LEU A 292 -9.65 1.32 -2.35
CA LEU A 292 -8.71 1.06 -3.43
C LEU A 292 -9.29 0.09 -4.49
N GLY A 293 -10.48 -0.47 -4.24
CA GLY A 293 -11.09 -1.50 -5.08
C GLY A 293 -10.44 -2.86 -4.90
N ASN A 294 -10.71 -3.78 -5.82
CA ASN A 294 -10.06 -5.09 -5.87
C ASN A 294 -8.63 -4.95 -6.42
N PHE A 295 -7.72 -5.87 -6.08
CA PHE A 295 -6.40 -5.95 -6.73
C PHE A 295 -6.20 -7.32 -7.38
N ILE A 296 -5.80 -8.35 -6.62
CA ILE A 296 -5.82 -9.75 -7.07
C ILE A 296 -7.04 -10.41 -6.48
N PHE A 297 -8.14 -10.55 -7.22
CA PHE A 297 -9.42 -10.94 -6.62
C PHE A 297 -10.03 -12.20 -7.24
N GLY A 298 -9.61 -13.36 -6.72
CA GLY A 298 -10.03 -14.68 -7.19
C GLY A 298 -11.46 -15.09 -6.85
N ALA A 299 -12.13 -14.34 -5.96
CA ALA A 299 -13.52 -14.59 -5.57
C ALA A 299 -14.54 -14.22 -6.66
N ASN A 300 -14.15 -13.49 -7.72
CA ASN A 300 -15.05 -13.13 -8.81
C ASN A 300 -14.33 -13.07 -10.17
N LEU A 301 -14.81 -13.89 -11.12
CA LEU A 301 -14.29 -13.95 -12.49
C LEU A 301 -14.75 -12.81 -13.39
N PHE A 302 -15.90 -12.22 -13.07
CA PHE A 302 -16.46 -11.10 -13.81
C PHE A 302 -16.80 -9.96 -12.85
N PRO A 303 -15.78 -9.31 -12.25
CA PRO A 303 -15.98 -8.13 -11.42
C PRO A 303 -16.71 -7.03 -12.19
N ARG A 304 -17.59 -6.30 -11.48
CA ARG A 304 -18.35 -5.19 -12.07
C ARG A 304 -17.46 -4.02 -12.48
N ASP A 305 -16.38 -3.81 -11.73
CA ASP A 305 -15.38 -2.79 -11.99
C ASP A 305 -14.03 -3.50 -12.04
N MET A 306 -13.33 -3.39 -13.16
CA MET A 306 -11.97 -3.92 -13.32
C MET A 306 -10.91 -2.88 -12.91
N ASP A 307 -11.32 -1.62 -12.69
CA ASP A 307 -10.37 -0.57 -12.34
C ASP A 307 -9.94 -0.67 -10.88
N THR A 308 -8.64 -0.49 -10.68
CA THR A 308 -7.98 -0.40 -9.38
C THR A 308 -6.88 0.64 -9.44
N ILE A 309 -6.19 0.85 -8.32
CA ILE A 309 -5.02 1.71 -8.25
C ILE A 309 -3.96 1.07 -7.36
N ILE A 310 -2.70 1.38 -7.63
CA ILE A 310 -1.65 1.35 -6.61
C ILE A 310 -1.56 2.78 -6.07
N TYR A 311 -1.83 2.97 -4.79
CA TYR A 311 -1.62 4.25 -4.13
C TYR A 311 -0.23 4.26 -3.48
N GLN A 312 0.64 5.19 -3.87
CA GLN A 312 1.96 5.33 -3.27
C GLN A 312 2.04 6.62 -2.48
N GLU A 313 2.54 6.58 -1.25
CA GLU A 313 2.81 7.79 -0.48
C GLU A 313 4.25 7.77 0.03
N THR A 314 5.00 8.82 -0.35
CA THR A 314 6.37 9.03 0.13
C THR A 314 6.34 9.98 1.32
N PHE A 315 6.74 9.49 2.49
CA PHE A 315 6.87 10.29 3.71
C PHE A 315 8.32 10.75 3.88
N THR A 316 8.52 12.04 4.13
CA THR A 316 9.84 12.65 4.34
C THR A 316 10.01 13.01 5.81
N PHE A 317 11.04 12.46 6.44
CA PHE A 317 11.45 12.74 7.80
C PHE A 317 12.72 13.58 7.82
N VAL A 318 12.76 14.61 8.67
CA VAL A 318 13.94 15.45 8.91
C VAL A 318 14.23 15.42 10.40
N ASP A 319 15.44 14.98 10.77
CA ASP A 319 15.87 14.78 12.16
C ASP A 319 14.87 13.95 12.99
N GLY A 320 14.36 12.87 12.39
CA GLY A 320 13.43 11.94 13.02
C GLY A 320 11.97 12.45 13.13
N LYS A 321 11.66 13.64 12.60
CA LYS A 321 10.30 14.18 12.60
C LYS A 321 9.71 14.18 11.20
N LEU A 322 8.45 13.80 11.09
CA LEU A 322 7.73 13.85 9.82
C LEU A 322 7.59 15.30 9.34
N ALA A 323 8.25 15.63 8.23
CA ALA A 323 8.27 16.97 7.63
C ALA A 323 7.17 17.14 6.57
N GLY A 324 6.74 16.06 5.93
CA GLY A 324 5.66 16.07 4.93
C GLY A 324 5.52 14.73 4.22
N SER A 325 4.53 14.65 3.33
CA SER A 325 4.34 13.50 2.45
C SER A 325 3.84 13.92 1.07
N LYS A 326 4.01 13.03 0.09
CA LYS A 326 3.50 13.21 -1.28
C LYS A 326 2.87 11.90 -1.74
N GLY A 327 1.57 11.96 -2.04
CA GLY A 327 0.80 10.87 -2.62
C GLY A 327 0.87 10.85 -4.14
N GLU A 328 0.82 9.65 -4.71
CA GLU A 328 0.75 9.34 -6.13
C GLU A 328 -0.26 8.21 -6.37
N ILE A 329 -0.98 8.30 -7.49
CA ILE A 329 -1.98 7.30 -7.89
C ILE A 329 -1.50 6.69 -9.21
N ILE A 330 -1.26 5.39 -9.21
CA ILE A 330 -0.92 4.63 -10.41
C ILE A 330 -2.18 3.87 -10.84
N PRO A 331 -2.84 4.27 -11.95
CA PRO A 331 -4.07 3.64 -12.39
C PRO A 331 -3.78 2.23 -12.92
N CYS A 332 -4.58 1.26 -12.49
CA CYS A 332 -4.39 -0.14 -12.84
C CYS A 332 -5.74 -0.80 -13.23
N SER A 333 -5.65 -1.91 -13.95
CA SER A 333 -6.72 -2.90 -14.06
C SER A 333 -6.34 -4.10 -13.21
N ILE A 334 -7.33 -4.78 -12.61
CA ILE A 334 -7.12 -6.03 -11.84
C ILE A 334 -6.76 -7.22 -12.74
N SER A 335 -6.98 -7.09 -14.05
CA SER A 335 -6.73 -8.13 -15.05
C SER A 335 -5.80 -7.61 -16.15
N SER A 336 -4.97 -8.51 -16.68
CA SER A 336 -4.20 -8.27 -17.89
C SER A 336 -4.88 -8.74 -19.18
N ASP A 337 -5.99 -9.47 -19.06
CA ASP A 337 -6.87 -9.87 -20.17
C ASP A 337 -8.16 -9.01 -20.17
N ASP A 338 -8.58 -8.57 -21.35
CA ASP A 338 -9.77 -7.72 -21.53
C ASP A 338 -11.10 -8.53 -21.58
N ARG A 339 -11.04 -9.87 -21.57
CA ARG A 339 -12.20 -10.78 -21.70
C ARG A 339 -12.64 -11.36 -20.36
N GLU A 340 -11.69 -11.76 -19.53
CA GLU A 340 -11.93 -12.37 -18.22
C GLU A 340 -10.87 -11.96 -17.22
N ASN A 341 -11.19 -12.08 -15.92
CA ASN A 341 -10.24 -11.77 -14.87
C ASN A 341 -9.17 -12.87 -14.79
N ASP A 342 -7.94 -12.55 -15.18
CA ASP A 342 -6.78 -13.45 -15.08
C ASP A 342 -5.98 -13.24 -13.79
N PHE A 343 -6.51 -12.39 -12.89
CA PHE A 343 -5.97 -12.07 -11.57
C PHE A 343 -4.57 -11.48 -11.57
N ARG A 344 -4.17 -10.84 -12.68
CA ARG A 344 -2.83 -10.29 -12.85
C ARG A 344 -2.90 -8.78 -13.12
N PRO A 345 -2.89 -7.94 -12.07
CA PRO A 345 -3.05 -6.50 -12.21
C PRO A 345 -2.02 -5.90 -13.16
N ARG A 346 -2.43 -4.93 -13.98
CA ARG A 346 -1.54 -4.21 -14.88
C ARG A 346 -1.75 -2.71 -14.78
N VAL A 347 -0.68 -1.96 -14.99
CA VAL A 347 -0.75 -0.50 -15.13
C VAL A 347 -1.55 -0.14 -16.38
N LEU A 348 -2.37 0.90 -16.26
CA LEU A 348 -3.11 1.50 -17.37
C LEU A 348 -2.41 2.77 -17.83
N GLU A 349 -2.12 2.84 -19.12
CA GLU A 349 -1.46 3.98 -19.76
C GLU A 349 -2.42 4.73 -20.69
N GLY A 350 -2.02 5.94 -21.10
CA GLY A 350 -2.77 6.77 -22.04
C GLY A 350 -4.21 7.03 -21.58
N LEU A 351 -5.17 6.91 -22.52
CA LEU A 351 -6.57 7.23 -22.28
C LEU A 351 -7.22 6.37 -21.18
N GLU A 352 -6.81 5.10 -21.04
CA GLU A 352 -7.34 4.22 -19.98
C GLU A 352 -6.82 4.65 -18.61
N GLY A 353 -5.54 5.00 -18.50
CA GLY A 353 -4.97 5.56 -17.26
C GLY A 353 -5.65 6.86 -16.88
N GLU A 354 -5.80 7.79 -17.83
CA GLU A 354 -6.50 9.07 -17.63
C GLU A 354 -7.96 8.87 -17.20
N ARG A 355 -8.66 7.88 -17.78
CA ARG A 355 -10.04 7.52 -17.42
C ARG A 355 -10.15 7.08 -15.97
N VAL A 356 -9.23 6.24 -15.48
CA VAL A 356 -9.22 5.78 -14.09
C VAL A 356 -8.85 6.90 -13.12
N LEU A 357 -7.86 7.72 -13.44
CA LEU A 357 -7.51 8.90 -12.64
C LEU A 357 -8.68 9.88 -12.55
N LYS A 358 -9.37 10.14 -13.66
CA LYS A 358 -10.58 10.96 -13.69
C LYS A 358 -11.71 10.35 -12.86
N LYS A 359 -11.88 9.02 -12.90
CA LYS A 359 -12.86 8.29 -12.06
C LYS A 359 -12.58 8.54 -10.57
N VAL A 360 -11.33 8.41 -10.11
CA VAL A 360 -10.95 8.68 -8.72
C VAL A 360 -11.22 10.15 -8.37
N LEU A 361 -10.77 11.09 -9.20
CA LEU A 361 -10.96 12.52 -8.98
C LEU A 361 -12.44 12.92 -8.91
N ASP A 362 -13.28 12.38 -9.80
CA ASP A 362 -14.71 12.67 -9.80
C ASP A 362 -15.40 12.08 -8.56
N ARG A 363 -15.01 10.88 -8.12
CA ARG A 363 -15.50 10.30 -6.86
C ARG A 363 -15.02 11.10 -5.64
N SER A 364 -13.79 11.64 -5.66
CA SER A 364 -13.27 12.53 -4.61
C SER A 364 -14.10 13.80 -4.43
N LYS A 365 -14.63 14.38 -5.52
CA LYS A 365 -15.47 15.58 -5.46
C LYS A 365 -16.82 15.34 -4.77
N LEU A 366 -17.24 14.08 -4.63
CA LEU A 366 -18.51 13.69 -4.02
C LEU A 366 -18.39 13.49 -2.50
N ILE A 367 -17.18 13.53 -1.94
CA ILE A 367 -16.95 13.32 -0.51
C ILE A 367 -17.38 14.57 0.24
N GLU A 368 -18.21 14.39 1.27
CA GLU A 368 -18.62 15.46 2.17
C GLU A 368 -17.40 16.05 2.90
N LYS A 369 -17.27 17.39 2.86
CA LYS A 369 -16.17 18.13 3.47
C LYS A 369 -16.41 18.41 4.95
#